data_AF-A0A7X8YNC7-F1
#
_entry.id   AF-A0A7X8YNC7-F1
#
_cell.length_a   1.000
_cell.length_b   1.000
_cell.length_c   1.000
_cell.angle_alpha   90.00
_cell.angle_beta   90.00
_cell.angle_gamma   90.00
#
_symmetry.space_group_name_H-M   'P 1'
#
loop_
_entity.id
_entity.type
_entity.pdbx_description
1 polymer ?
#
loop_
_entity_poly.entity_id
_entity_poly.type
_entity_poly.pdbx_seq_one_letter_code
_entity_poly.pdbx_strand_id
1 'polypeptide(L)'
;MTNKEAFDSDKVDNLVTQGGAFALNISQLQTDPLARTKWESTLEDQGTLVDFGTTTTRALVPIWELCDDFSRAVALKAEFEELNKAEGNKWPVEKYVTDIVFLTDPIGNDSNTIKSNVPPGYILVDVDLNPGYQKRDGYYSPYGGRIYMAYLLGDNPNNAITDLFMEYSTVKKEPETKKTTHNGHYATYWRLPGDLNLNAPAPKKDRDNFIYLWATKDKTLPPIKEIQIVLEDPDMEYTSLNNVCWQNSKEPADANRGTGDTQSVYIKFHR
;
A
#
# COMPACT_ATOMS: atom_id res chain seq x y z
N MET A 1 7.56 31.03 10.68
CA MET A 1 6.69 30.02 11.29
C MET A 1 7.22 28.68 10.84
N THR A 2 7.84 27.93 11.73
CA THR A 2 8.38 26.60 11.42
C THR A 2 7.24 25.58 11.39
N ASN A 3 7.41 24.47 10.67
CA ASN A 3 6.44 23.37 10.66
C ASN A 3 6.13 22.86 12.09
N LYS A 4 7.10 22.98 13.01
CA LYS A 4 6.93 22.65 14.42
C LYS A 4 6.00 23.62 15.15
N GLU A 5 6.16 24.93 14.96
CA GLU A 5 5.31 25.94 15.59
C GLU A 5 3.85 25.85 15.12
N ALA A 6 3.64 25.60 13.82
CA ALA A 6 2.30 25.39 13.26
C ALA A 6 1.67 24.07 13.73
N PHE A 7 2.47 23.00 13.87
CA PHE A 7 2.00 21.74 14.44
C PHE A 7 1.65 21.88 15.92
N ASP A 8 2.50 22.55 16.71
CA ASP A 8 2.30 22.72 18.14
C ASP A 8 1.12 23.66 18.46
N SER A 9 0.72 24.57 17.56
CA SER A 9 -0.44 25.46 17.76
C SER A 9 -1.79 24.79 17.56
N ASP A 10 -1.87 23.77 16.69
CA ASP A 10 -3.13 23.20 16.22
C ASP A 10 -3.36 21.76 16.71
N LYS A 11 -2.34 21.13 17.33
CA LYS A 11 -2.45 19.75 17.83
C LYS A 11 -3.34 19.65 19.07
N VAL A 12 -4.01 18.50 19.18
CA VAL A 12 -4.64 18.05 20.42
C VAL A 12 -3.72 17.01 21.06
N ASP A 13 -3.11 17.38 22.19
CA ASP A 13 -2.20 16.48 22.90
C ASP A 13 -2.95 15.49 23.78
N ASN A 14 -2.74 14.20 23.53
CA ASN A 14 -3.20 13.11 24.38
C ASN A 14 -2.02 12.18 24.68
N LEU A 15 -1.66 12.05 25.95
CA LEU A 15 -0.64 11.12 26.41
C LEU A 15 -1.30 9.98 27.18
N VAL A 16 -1.03 8.75 26.76
CA VAL A 16 -1.38 7.54 27.48
C VAL A 16 -0.10 6.78 27.77
N THR A 17 0.05 6.32 29.00
CA THR A 17 1.17 5.45 29.40
C THR A 17 0.63 4.11 29.88
N GLN A 18 1.37 3.05 29.56
CA GLN A 18 1.03 1.67 29.91
C GLN A 18 2.25 1.04 30.59
N GLY A 19 2.04 0.42 31.75
CA GLY A 19 3.12 -0.11 32.59
C GLY A 19 3.87 0.96 33.39
N GLY A 20 4.85 0.48 34.16
CA GLY A 20 5.62 1.28 35.11
C GLY A 20 4.88 1.51 36.44
N ALA A 21 5.60 1.98 37.45
CA ALA A 21 5.06 2.16 38.80
C ALA A 21 4.09 3.35 38.93
N PHE A 22 4.03 4.22 37.91
CA PHE A 22 3.16 5.40 37.88
C PHE A 22 2.85 5.79 36.43
N ALA A 23 1.73 6.45 36.21
CA ALA A 23 1.40 7.01 34.90
C ALA A 23 2.13 8.34 34.69
N LEU A 24 2.74 8.54 33.52
CA LEU A 24 3.25 9.85 33.11
C LEU A 24 2.11 10.68 32.51
N ASN A 25 2.11 11.97 32.83
CA ASN A 25 1.30 12.98 32.16
C ASN A 25 2.17 14.08 31.54
N ILE A 26 1.56 14.87 30.65
CA ILE A 26 2.25 15.92 29.89
C ILE A 26 2.91 16.95 30.80
N SER A 27 2.24 17.33 31.89
CA SER A 27 2.78 18.32 32.84
C SER A 27 4.07 17.82 33.50
N GLN A 28 4.14 16.54 33.87
CA GLN A 28 5.36 15.94 34.43
C GLN A 28 6.51 15.93 33.42
N LEU A 29 6.24 15.63 32.16
CA LEU A 29 7.26 15.66 31.09
C LEU A 29 7.76 17.08 30.79
N GLN A 30 6.92 18.10 31.00
CA GLN A 30 7.29 19.51 30.80
C GLN A 30 8.07 20.10 31.99
N THR A 31 7.81 19.62 33.20
CA THR A 31 8.33 20.21 34.45
C THR A 31 9.52 19.47 35.05
N ASP A 32 9.64 18.16 34.82
CA ASP A 32 10.76 17.34 35.29
C ASP A 32 11.49 16.69 34.09
N PRO A 33 12.69 17.18 33.73
CA PRO A 33 13.49 16.61 32.64
C PRO A 33 13.85 15.12 32.81
N LEU A 34 13.76 14.60 34.04
CA LEU A 34 14.05 13.19 34.36
C LEU A 34 12.79 12.34 34.52
N ALA A 35 11.59 12.90 34.35
CA ALA A 35 10.32 12.19 34.55
C ALA A 35 10.27 10.89 33.72
N ARG A 36 10.69 10.98 32.45
CA ARG A 36 10.74 9.84 31.54
C ARG A 36 11.69 8.74 32.04
N THR A 37 12.94 9.09 32.37
CA THR A 37 13.94 8.11 32.82
C THR A 37 13.55 7.47 34.16
N LYS A 38 12.94 8.23 35.06
CA LYS A 38 12.39 7.69 36.33
C LYS A 38 11.31 6.65 36.05
N TRP A 39 10.38 6.94 35.13
CA TRP A 39 9.35 5.99 34.75
C TRP A 39 9.93 4.74 34.08
N GLU A 40 10.84 4.92 33.11
CA GLU A 40 11.52 3.83 32.40
C GLU A 40 12.22 2.87 33.37
N SER A 41 12.86 3.40 34.42
CA SER A 41 13.54 2.59 35.45
C SER A 41 12.63 1.66 36.25
N THR A 42 11.31 1.85 36.17
CA THR A 42 10.33 1.01 36.87
C THR A 42 9.76 -0.10 35.99
N LEU A 43 10.05 -0.10 34.69
CA LEU A 43 9.44 -1.02 33.73
C LEU A 43 9.89 -2.47 33.88
N GLU A 44 11.11 -2.68 34.39
CA GLU A 44 11.63 -4.04 34.59
C GLU A 44 10.79 -4.81 35.64
N ASP A 45 10.42 -4.14 36.72
CA ASP A 45 9.64 -4.75 37.81
C ASP A 45 8.12 -4.54 37.69
N GLN A 46 7.68 -3.56 36.89
CA GLN A 46 6.27 -3.14 36.77
C GLN A 46 5.80 -3.07 35.29
N GLY A 47 6.39 -3.90 34.43
CA GLY A 47 5.98 -4.01 33.03
C GLY A 47 4.57 -4.59 32.88
N THR A 48 3.87 -4.17 31.83
CA THR A 48 2.56 -4.73 31.44
C THR A 48 2.60 -5.15 29.96
N LEU A 49 1.54 -5.79 29.48
CA LEU A 49 1.34 -5.95 28.04
C LEU A 49 1.17 -4.55 27.43
N VAL A 50 2.13 -4.14 26.60
CA VAL A 50 2.15 -2.81 25.96
C VAL A 50 1.93 -2.88 24.45
N ASP A 51 2.18 -4.04 23.84
CA ASP A 51 2.07 -4.22 22.40
C ASP A 51 1.87 -5.68 22.01
N PHE A 52 1.28 -5.90 20.83
CA PHE A 52 1.26 -7.18 20.15
C PHE A 52 2.37 -7.17 19.09
N GLY A 53 3.45 -7.92 19.33
CA GLY A 53 4.66 -7.82 18.50
C GLY A 53 4.45 -8.05 16.99
N THR A 54 5.32 -7.44 16.18
CA THR A 54 5.32 -7.50 14.71
C THR A 54 6.17 -8.64 14.13
N THR A 55 6.70 -9.51 14.99
CA THR A 55 7.53 -10.67 14.59
C THR A 55 6.71 -11.79 13.97
N THR A 56 7.37 -12.79 13.37
CA THR A 56 6.77 -13.93 12.63
C THR A 56 5.77 -14.81 13.40
N THR A 57 5.54 -14.57 14.68
CA THR A 57 4.59 -15.31 15.52
C THR A 57 3.30 -14.51 15.73
N ARG A 58 2.16 -15.13 15.39
CA ARG A 58 0.81 -14.55 15.54
C ARG A 58 0.53 -14.25 17.02
N ALA A 59 0.51 -12.98 17.42
CA ALA A 59 0.23 -12.55 18.79
C ALA A 59 -1.24 -12.77 19.20
N LEU A 60 -2.15 -12.70 18.23
CA LEU A 60 -3.57 -12.98 18.40
C LEU A 60 -3.93 -14.21 17.58
N VAL A 61 -4.19 -15.33 18.26
CA VAL A 61 -4.67 -16.56 17.63
C VAL A 61 -6.16 -16.70 17.94
N PRO A 62 -7.02 -16.86 16.92
CA PRO A 62 -8.44 -17.04 17.17
C PRO A 62 -8.74 -18.33 17.94
N ILE A 63 -9.67 -18.25 18.90
CA ILE A 63 -9.96 -19.38 19.81
C ILE A 63 -10.48 -20.63 19.08
N TRP A 64 -11.09 -20.48 17.90
CA TRP A 64 -11.58 -21.61 17.11
C TRP A 64 -10.46 -22.44 16.48
N GLU A 65 -9.23 -21.91 16.38
CA GLU A 65 -8.06 -22.70 15.95
C GLU A 65 -7.60 -23.70 17.02
N LEU A 66 -8.11 -23.58 18.25
CA LEU A 66 -7.83 -24.51 19.35
C LEU A 66 -8.86 -25.66 19.42
N CYS A 67 -9.81 -25.73 18.50
CA CYS A 67 -10.81 -26.78 18.45
C CYS A 67 -10.25 -28.06 17.80
N ASP A 68 -10.44 -29.20 18.47
CA ASP A 68 -10.11 -30.52 17.90
C ASP A 68 -11.08 -30.94 16.77
N ASP A 69 -12.31 -30.45 16.81
CA ASP A 69 -13.34 -30.72 15.80
C ASP A 69 -13.44 -29.58 14.77
N PHE A 70 -13.26 -29.92 13.50
CA PHE A 70 -13.28 -28.96 12.39
C PHE A 70 -14.64 -28.28 12.23
N SER A 71 -15.74 -29.03 12.37
CA SER A 71 -17.10 -28.47 12.21
C SER A 71 -17.39 -27.44 13.30
N ARG A 72 -16.92 -27.69 14.53
CA ARG A 72 -17.03 -26.77 15.65
C ARG A 72 -16.19 -25.51 15.44
N ALA A 73 -14.98 -25.65 14.90
CA ALA A 73 -14.14 -24.50 14.54
C ALA A 73 -14.85 -23.59 13.53
N VAL A 74 -15.43 -24.18 12.47
CA VAL A 74 -16.17 -23.44 11.44
C VAL A 74 -17.39 -22.73 12.03
N ALA A 75 -18.17 -23.40 12.88
CA ALA A 75 -19.35 -22.81 13.52
C ALA A 75 -18.97 -21.61 14.42
N LEU A 76 -17.92 -21.73 15.23
CA LEU A 76 -17.46 -20.65 16.11
C LEU A 76 -16.95 -19.44 15.32
N LYS A 77 -16.26 -19.67 14.21
CA LYS A 77 -15.83 -18.61 13.30
C LYS A 77 -17.03 -17.88 12.69
N ALA A 78 -18.03 -18.61 12.21
CA ALA A 78 -19.22 -18.03 11.60
C ALA A 78 -20.01 -17.15 12.59
N GLU A 79 -20.21 -17.64 13.82
CA GLU A 79 -20.87 -16.88 14.90
C GLU A 79 -20.12 -15.60 15.26
N PHE A 80 -18.78 -15.67 15.36
CA PHE A 80 -17.96 -14.49 15.60
C PHE A 80 -18.12 -13.45 14.48
N GLU A 81 -18.12 -13.89 13.21
CA GLU A 81 -18.32 -13.01 12.06
C GLU A 81 -19.71 -12.37 12.03
N GLU A 82 -20.74 -13.09 12.48
CA GLU A 82 -22.11 -12.56 12.60
C GLU A 82 -22.22 -11.51 13.73
N LEU A 83 -21.68 -11.80 14.92
CA LEU A 83 -21.64 -10.86 16.03
C LEU A 83 -20.87 -9.59 15.68
N ASN A 84 -19.76 -9.71 14.94
CA ASN A 84 -18.98 -8.55 14.51
C ASN A 84 -19.77 -7.65 13.54
N LYS A 85 -20.54 -8.25 12.61
CA LYS A 85 -21.43 -7.50 11.71
C LYS A 85 -22.52 -6.77 12.50
N ALA A 86 -23.14 -7.44 13.47
CA ALA A 86 -24.19 -6.86 14.31
C ALA A 86 -23.69 -5.70 15.16
N GLU A 87 -22.45 -5.76 15.63
CA GLU A 87 -21.79 -4.68 16.37
C GLU A 87 -21.27 -3.54 15.48
N GLY A 88 -21.54 -3.57 14.16
CA GLY A 88 -21.16 -2.52 13.22
C GLY A 88 -19.68 -2.57 12.82
N ASN A 89 -19.07 -3.77 12.77
CA ASN A 89 -17.65 -3.97 12.47
C ASN A 89 -16.71 -3.18 13.40
N LYS A 90 -17.03 -3.15 14.70
CA LYS A 90 -16.19 -2.50 15.73
C LYS A 90 -14.80 -3.13 15.86
N TRP A 91 -14.62 -4.36 15.41
CA TRP A 91 -13.34 -5.06 15.45
C TRP A 91 -12.59 -4.91 14.12
N PRO A 92 -11.26 -4.68 14.15
CA PRO A 92 -10.46 -4.65 12.94
C PRO A 92 -10.53 -6.01 12.26
N VAL A 93 -11.27 -6.07 11.16
CA VAL A 93 -11.27 -7.20 10.25
C VAL A 93 -10.07 -7.07 9.32
N GLU A 94 -9.39 -8.18 9.10
CA GLU A 94 -8.33 -8.23 8.11
C GLU A 94 -8.87 -7.82 6.75
N LYS A 95 -8.21 -6.83 6.14
CA LYS A 95 -8.61 -6.27 4.85
C LYS A 95 -7.61 -6.70 3.79
N TYR A 96 -8.12 -6.88 2.59
CA TYR A 96 -7.38 -7.31 1.43
C TYR A 96 -7.64 -6.36 0.27
N VAL A 97 -6.65 -6.17 -0.59
CA VAL A 97 -6.82 -5.44 -1.83
C VAL A 97 -7.73 -6.24 -2.74
N THR A 98 -8.93 -5.73 -3.02
CA THR A 98 -9.93 -6.40 -3.86
C THR A 98 -10.06 -5.80 -5.25
N ASP A 99 -9.62 -4.55 -5.41
CA ASP A 99 -9.64 -3.82 -6.68
C ASP A 99 -8.52 -2.77 -6.76
N ILE A 100 -8.10 -2.43 -7.96
CA ILE A 100 -7.10 -1.40 -8.27
C ILE A 100 -7.60 -0.62 -9.48
N VAL A 101 -7.54 0.71 -9.41
CA VAL A 101 -7.89 1.62 -10.49
C VAL A 101 -6.78 2.65 -10.73
N PHE A 102 -6.63 3.06 -11.98
CA PHE A 102 -5.79 4.19 -12.35
C PHE A 102 -6.64 5.42 -12.62
N LEU A 103 -6.23 6.54 -12.03
CA LEU A 103 -6.79 7.86 -12.23
C LEU A 103 -5.83 8.62 -13.12
N THR A 104 -6.24 8.85 -14.37
CA THR A 104 -5.38 9.47 -15.38
C THR A 104 -5.88 10.84 -15.75
N ASP A 105 -4.96 11.77 -15.91
CA ASP A 105 -5.22 13.02 -16.64
C ASP A 105 -4.27 13.14 -17.83
N PRO A 106 -4.77 12.93 -19.07
CA PRO A 106 -3.94 12.97 -20.26
C PRO A 106 -3.40 14.37 -20.58
N ILE A 107 -3.97 15.44 -20.01
CA ILE A 107 -3.59 16.83 -20.28
C ILE A 107 -2.63 17.37 -19.20
N GLY A 108 -2.57 16.71 -18.04
CA GLY A 108 -1.73 17.12 -16.92
C GLY A 108 -2.27 18.35 -16.18
N ASN A 109 -3.60 18.40 -15.92
CA ASN A 109 -4.20 19.43 -15.08
C ASN A 109 -3.76 19.28 -13.61
N ASP A 110 -4.27 20.17 -12.76
CA ASP A 110 -4.04 20.17 -11.32
C ASP A 110 -4.30 18.79 -10.69
N SER A 111 -3.32 18.32 -9.89
CA SER A 111 -3.38 17.03 -9.21
C SER A 111 -4.62 16.92 -8.33
N ASN A 112 -5.13 18.03 -7.81
CA ASN A 112 -6.33 18.04 -6.97
C ASN A 112 -7.57 17.56 -7.73
N THR A 113 -7.70 17.86 -9.02
CA THR A 113 -8.84 17.42 -9.84
C THR A 113 -8.82 15.92 -10.07
N ILE A 114 -7.63 15.32 -10.23
CA ILE A 114 -7.48 13.88 -10.37
C ILE A 114 -7.84 13.18 -9.06
N LYS A 115 -7.30 13.71 -7.96
CA LYS A 115 -7.54 13.20 -6.60
C LYS A 115 -9.01 13.33 -6.18
N SER A 116 -9.75 14.33 -6.68
CA SER A 116 -11.18 14.44 -6.43
C SER A 116 -12.03 13.38 -7.13
N ASN A 117 -11.48 12.68 -8.13
CA ASN A 117 -12.16 11.61 -8.86
C ASN A 117 -11.90 10.21 -8.29
N VAL A 118 -11.22 10.10 -7.13
CA VAL A 118 -11.04 8.82 -6.43
C VAL A 118 -12.42 8.22 -6.13
N PRO A 119 -12.72 6.98 -6.58
CA PRO A 119 -14.03 6.40 -6.33
C PRO A 119 -14.30 6.23 -4.83
N PRO A 120 -15.56 6.34 -4.38
CA PRO A 120 -15.89 6.18 -2.97
C PRO A 120 -15.37 4.86 -2.38
N GLY A 121 -14.69 4.95 -1.23
CA GLY A 121 -14.13 3.78 -0.52
C GLY A 121 -12.74 3.34 -0.98
N TYR A 122 -12.19 3.94 -2.05
CA TYR A 122 -10.82 3.66 -2.48
C TYR A 122 -9.80 4.46 -1.69
N ILE A 123 -8.65 3.84 -1.44
CA ILE A 123 -7.47 4.44 -0.85
C ILE A 123 -6.58 4.92 -2.00
N LEU A 124 -6.38 6.22 -2.09
CA LEU A 124 -5.43 6.83 -3.02
C LEU A 124 -4.01 6.61 -2.52
N VAL A 125 -3.12 6.11 -3.39
CA VAL A 125 -1.68 6.22 -3.18
C VAL A 125 -1.25 7.54 -3.80
N ASP A 126 -0.96 8.54 -2.97
CA ASP A 126 -0.70 9.92 -3.40
C ASP A 126 0.72 10.11 -3.95
N VAL A 127 1.04 9.36 -5.01
CA VAL A 127 2.28 9.45 -5.77
C VAL A 127 1.93 9.37 -7.25
N ASP A 128 2.47 10.28 -8.05
CA ASP A 128 2.34 10.23 -9.50
C ASP A 128 3.20 9.08 -10.03
N LEU A 129 2.56 8.12 -10.70
CA LEU A 129 3.19 6.96 -11.34
C LEU A 129 3.89 7.32 -12.64
N ASN A 130 3.56 8.47 -13.23
CA ASN A 130 4.21 8.98 -14.42
C ASN A 130 4.69 10.42 -14.18
N PRO A 131 5.60 10.63 -13.20
CA PRO A 131 6.12 11.95 -12.91
C PRO A 131 6.91 12.38 -14.14
N GLY A 132 6.26 13.20 -14.98
CA GLY A 132 6.80 13.55 -16.29
C GLY A 132 8.17 14.22 -16.19
N TYR A 133 8.75 14.51 -17.35
CA TYR A 133 10.06 15.15 -17.49
C TYR A 133 10.19 16.43 -16.62
N GLN A 134 11.01 16.39 -15.57
CA GLN A 134 11.32 17.56 -14.73
C GLN A 134 12.56 18.29 -15.29
N LYS A 135 12.34 19.52 -15.82
CA LYS A 135 13.30 20.60 -16.18
C LYS A 135 14.76 20.26 -16.55
N ARG A 136 15.14 20.67 -17.77
CA ARG A 136 16.25 21.64 -17.99
C ARG A 136 15.62 22.97 -18.45
N ASP A 137 16.04 24.09 -17.88
CA ASP A 137 15.81 25.46 -18.40
C ASP A 137 14.38 26.05 -18.42
N GLY A 138 13.56 25.76 -17.40
CA GLY A 138 12.47 26.68 -17.02
C GLY A 138 11.13 26.55 -17.75
N TYR A 139 11.03 25.80 -18.85
CA TYR A 139 9.77 25.50 -19.53
C TYR A 139 9.23 24.11 -19.11
N TYR A 140 7.99 24.07 -18.60
CA TYR A 140 7.25 22.81 -18.42
C TYR A 140 6.85 22.28 -19.79
N SER A 141 7.30 21.07 -20.11
CA SER A 141 6.78 20.30 -21.22
C SER A 141 5.52 19.57 -20.71
N PRO A 142 4.29 19.91 -21.13
CA PRO A 142 3.06 19.25 -20.68
C PRO A 142 2.88 17.81 -21.20
N TYR A 143 3.95 17.17 -21.68
CA TYR A 143 3.89 15.96 -22.48
C TYR A 143 4.01 14.70 -21.63
N GLY A 144 3.27 14.63 -20.53
CA GLY A 144 3.12 13.42 -19.73
C GLY A 144 1.80 13.50 -19.00
N GLY A 145 0.90 12.54 -19.26
CA GLY A 145 -0.32 12.44 -18.48
C GLY A 145 0.03 12.06 -17.05
N ARG A 146 -0.64 12.66 -16.07
CA ARG A 146 -0.47 12.27 -14.67
C ARG A 146 -1.24 10.99 -14.40
N ILE A 147 -0.67 10.10 -13.61
CA ILE A 147 -1.29 8.82 -13.31
C ILE A 147 -1.20 8.58 -11.80
N TYR A 148 -2.34 8.48 -11.15
CA TYR A 148 -2.42 8.05 -9.76
C TYR A 148 -3.06 6.68 -9.68
N MET A 149 -2.67 5.91 -8.67
CA MET A 149 -3.29 4.62 -8.39
C MET A 149 -4.13 4.73 -7.12
N ALA A 150 -5.31 4.11 -7.16
CA ALA A 150 -6.12 3.91 -5.97
C ALA A 150 -6.52 2.43 -5.88
N TYR A 151 -6.68 1.92 -4.66
CA TYR A 151 -7.09 0.53 -4.43
C TYR A 151 -8.22 0.43 -3.42
N LEU A 152 -9.02 -0.63 -3.53
CA LEU A 152 -10.13 -0.90 -2.63
C LEU A 152 -9.76 -2.00 -1.63
N LEU A 153 -10.09 -1.77 -0.36
CA LEU A 153 -9.98 -2.78 0.69
C LEU A 153 -11.32 -3.47 0.94
N GLY A 154 -11.32 -4.81 0.90
CA GLY A 154 -12.46 -5.66 1.25
C GLY A 154 -12.10 -6.69 2.31
N ASP A 155 -13.11 -7.27 2.97
CA ASP A 155 -12.95 -8.30 4.01
C ASP A 155 -13.09 -9.74 3.48
N ASN A 156 -13.63 -9.92 2.27
CA ASN A 156 -13.77 -11.24 1.67
C ASN A 156 -12.49 -11.66 0.94
N PRO A 157 -11.70 -12.63 1.46
CA PRO A 157 -10.45 -13.05 0.82
C PRO A 157 -10.66 -13.70 -0.55
N ASN A 158 -11.87 -14.18 -0.86
CA ASN A 158 -12.18 -14.73 -2.19
C ASN A 158 -12.16 -13.67 -3.30
N ASN A 159 -12.29 -12.40 -2.92
CA ASN A 159 -12.26 -11.28 -3.85
C ASN A 159 -10.88 -10.60 -3.89
N ALA A 160 -9.91 -11.09 -3.12
CA ALA A 160 -8.60 -10.47 -3.00
C ALA A 160 -7.72 -10.73 -4.22
N ILE A 161 -6.93 -9.72 -4.57
CA ILE A 161 -5.80 -9.85 -5.49
C ILE A 161 -4.67 -10.55 -4.74
N THR A 162 -4.00 -11.51 -5.38
CA THR A 162 -2.97 -12.36 -4.75
C THR A 162 -1.59 -12.19 -5.38
N ASP A 163 -1.54 -11.66 -6.61
CA ASP A 163 -0.29 -11.45 -7.33
C ASP A 163 -0.40 -10.32 -8.36
N LEU A 164 0.74 -9.66 -8.60
CA LEU A 164 0.89 -8.52 -9.50
C LEU A 164 2.18 -8.63 -10.31
N PHE A 165 2.14 -8.25 -11.58
CA PHE A 165 3.36 -8.07 -12.40
C PHE A 165 3.17 -6.99 -13.47
N MET A 166 4.27 -6.48 -14.03
CA MET A 166 4.21 -5.53 -15.14
C MET A 166 4.62 -6.14 -16.49
N GLU A 167 3.90 -5.73 -17.54
CA GLU A 167 4.24 -5.99 -18.94
C GLU A 167 4.76 -4.70 -19.57
N TYR A 168 5.92 -4.79 -20.23
CA TYR A 168 6.42 -3.75 -21.13
C TYR A 168 6.11 -4.13 -22.58
N SER A 169 5.58 -3.19 -23.35
CA SER A 169 5.19 -3.40 -24.75
C SER A 169 5.59 -2.20 -25.61
N THR A 170 5.89 -2.45 -26.89
CA THR A 170 6.12 -1.40 -27.90
C THR A 170 4.88 -1.13 -28.75
N VAL A 171 3.76 -1.79 -28.44
CA VAL A 171 2.48 -1.65 -29.12
C VAL A 171 1.40 -1.52 -28.06
N LYS A 172 0.47 -0.58 -28.27
CA LYS A 172 -0.68 -0.41 -27.39
C LYS A 172 -1.44 -1.72 -27.23
N LYS A 173 -1.76 -2.07 -25.99
CA LYS A 173 -2.57 -3.22 -25.60
C LYS A 173 -3.88 -2.75 -25.00
N GLU A 174 -4.92 -3.54 -25.25
CA GLU A 174 -6.23 -3.38 -24.61
C GLU A 174 -6.32 -4.31 -23.39
N PRO A 175 -7.30 -4.10 -22.49
CA PRO A 175 -7.58 -5.03 -21.39
C PRO A 175 -7.75 -6.46 -21.92
N GLU A 176 -7.14 -7.42 -21.22
CA GLU A 176 -7.12 -8.83 -21.64
C GLU A 176 -7.08 -9.72 -20.41
N THR A 177 -7.76 -10.87 -20.46
CA THR A 177 -7.65 -11.92 -19.44
C THR A 177 -7.11 -13.18 -20.09
N LYS A 178 -6.01 -13.74 -19.55
CA LYS A 178 -5.41 -14.96 -20.09
C LYS A 178 -4.72 -15.80 -19.02
N LYS A 179 -4.58 -17.10 -19.30
CA LYS A 179 -3.66 -17.96 -18.55
C LYS A 179 -2.23 -17.62 -18.95
N THR A 180 -1.40 -17.30 -17.97
CA THR A 180 0.02 -16.99 -18.16
C THR A 180 0.78 -17.34 -16.89
N THR A 181 2.11 -17.19 -16.93
CA THR A 181 2.96 -17.32 -15.74
C THR A 181 3.63 -16.00 -15.39
N HIS A 182 3.82 -15.81 -14.09
CA HIS A 182 4.73 -14.85 -13.49
C HIS A 182 5.62 -15.57 -12.47
N ASN A 183 6.93 -15.64 -12.72
CA ASN A 183 7.91 -16.21 -11.78
C ASN A 183 7.58 -17.62 -11.28
N GLY A 184 7.03 -18.46 -12.17
CA GLY A 184 6.67 -19.85 -11.86
C GLY A 184 5.27 -20.03 -11.28
N HIS A 185 4.58 -18.95 -10.92
CA HIS A 185 3.15 -18.99 -10.58
C HIS A 185 2.34 -18.98 -11.88
N TYR A 186 1.56 -20.03 -12.12
CA TYR A 186 0.75 -20.20 -13.34
C TYR A 186 -0.73 -20.06 -13.00
N ALA A 187 -1.35 -18.97 -13.46
CA ALA A 187 -2.72 -18.61 -13.12
C ALA A 187 -3.41 -17.85 -14.26
N THR A 188 -4.69 -17.58 -14.10
CA THR A 188 -5.42 -16.63 -14.96
C THR A 188 -5.19 -15.22 -14.46
N TYR A 189 -4.52 -14.40 -15.26
CA TYR A 189 -4.29 -12.98 -14.96
C TYR A 189 -5.13 -12.09 -15.87
N TRP A 190 -5.49 -10.90 -15.40
CA TRP A 190 -6.06 -9.84 -16.22
C TRP A 190 -5.16 -8.61 -16.24
N ARG A 191 -5.06 -7.99 -17.41
CA ARG A 191 -4.39 -6.70 -17.62
C ARG A 191 -5.33 -5.60 -17.15
N LEU A 192 -4.87 -4.75 -16.23
CA LEU A 192 -5.63 -3.58 -15.82
C LEU A 192 -5.73 -2.59 -16.99
N PRO A 193 -6.85 -1.86 -17.11
CA PRO A 193 -6.99 -0.81 -18.12
C PRO A 193 -6.08 0.37 -17.77
N GLY A 194 -5.36 0.90 -18.76
CA GLY A 194 -4.50 2.06 -18.60
C GLY A 194 -3.03 1.75 -18.88
N ASP A 195 -2.39 2.67 -19.61
CA ASP A 195 -0.95 2.66 -19.84
C ASP A 195 -0.27 3.54 -18.80
N LEU A 196 0.69 2.99 -18.05
CA LEU A 196 1.44 3.70 -17.02
C LEU A 196 2.47 4.68 -17.59
N ASN A 197 2.71 4.66 -18.90
CA ASN A 197 3.53 5.63 -19.62
C ASN A 197 2.68 6.64 -20.42
N LEU A 198 1.47 6.97 -19.95
CA LEU A 198 0.53 7.81 -20.67
C LEU A 198 1.17 9.11 -21.21
N ASN A 199 1.11 9.26 -22.53
CA ASN A 199 1.65 10.42 -23.28
C ASN A 199 3.15 10.67 -23.09
N ALA A 200 3.92 9.73 -22.55
CA ALA A 200 5.34 9.92 -22.34
C ALA A 200 6.11 10.06 -23.66
N PRO A 201 7.10 10.96 -23.75
CA PRO A 201 7.86 11.16 -24.97
C PRO A 201 8.72 9.91 -25.26
N ALA A 202 8.60 9.37 -26.47
CA ALA A 202 9.42 8.25 -26.91
C ALA A 202 10.92 8.62 -26.86
N PRO A 203 11.78 7.81 -26.21
CA PRO A 203 13.20 8.12 -26.05
C PRO A 203 14.00 8.04 -27.36
N LYS A 204 13.41 7.46 -28.42
CA LYS A 204 13.90 7.47 -29.80
C LYS A 204 12.71 7.63 -30.74
N LYS A 205 12.90 8.36 -31.85
CA LYS A 205 11.87 8.82 -32.82
C LYS A 205 10.83 7.79 -33.31
N ASP A 206 10.96 6.49 -33.03
CA ASP A 206 10.18 5.43 -33.67
C ASP A 206 9.64 4.34 -32.73
N ARG A 207 9.63 4.52 -31.40
CA ARG A 207 9.06 3.51 -30.47
C ARG A 207 8.33 4.12 -29.27
N ASP A 208 7.01 3.94 -29.27
CA ASP A 208 6.19 4.15 -28.08
C ASP A 208 6.47 3.04 -27.05
N ASN A 209 6.49 3.41 -25.77
CA ASN A 209 6.70 2.51 -24.66
C ASN A 209 5.42 2.45 -23.84
N PHE A 210 4.80 1.28 -23.77
CA PHE A 210 3.60 1.06 -22.98
C PHE A 210 3.91 0.15 -21.79
N ILE A 211 3.37 0.48 -20.63
CA ILE A 211 3.53 -0.31 -19.41
C ILE A 211 2.15 -0.63 -18.86
N TYR A 212 1.92 -1.90 -18.56
CA TYR A 212 0.64 -2.40 -18.07
C TYR A 212 0.83 -3.20 -16.80
N LEU A 213 -0.02 -2.94 -15.79
CA LEU A 213 -0.12 -3.77 -14.60
C LEU A 213 -1.05 -4.95 -14.87
N TRP A 214 -0.65 -6.14 -14.43
CA TRP A 214 -1.45 -7.35 -14.44
C TRP A 214 -1.72 -7.81 -13.02
N ALA A 215 -2.88 -8.41 -12.80
CA ALA A 215 -3.30 -8.94 -11.51
C ALA A 215 -3.96 -10.31 -11.63
N THR A 216 -3.97 -11.07 -10.53
CA THR A 216 -4.73 -12.31 -10.39
C THR A 216 -5.43 -12.38 -9.03
N LYS A 217 -6.50 -13.19 -8.94
CA LYS A 217 -7.18 -13.57 -7.68
C LYS A 217 -7.02 -15.07 -7.40
N ASP A 218 -6.07 -15.72 -8.09
CA ASP A 218 -5.81 -17.14 -7.88
C ASP A 218 -5.30 -17.40 -6.46
N LYS A 219 -5.90 -18.37 -5.77
CA LYS A 219 -5.74 -18.56 -4.33
C LYS A 219 -4.48 -19.36 -3.95
N THR A 220 -3.61 -19.66 -4.92
CA THR A 220 -2.37 -20.39 -4.65
C THR A 220 -1.27 -19.51 -4.05
N LEU A 221 -1.45 -18.18 -4.04
CA LEU A 221 -0.64 -17.23 -3.28
C LEU A 221 -1.50 -16.50 -2.23
N PRO A 222 -0.90 -16.04 -1.11
CA PRO A 222 -1.63 -15.28 -0.11
C PRO A 222 -2.19 -13.95 -0.66
N PRO A 223 -3.37 -13.50 -0.18
CA PRO A 223 -3.95 -12.20 -0.51
C PRO A 223 -2.99 -11.02 -0.29
N ILE A 224 -3.04 -10.03 -1.17
CA ILE A 224 -2.39 -8.73 -0.98
C ILE A 224 -3.24 -7.88 -0.03
N LYS A 225 -2.59 -7.18 0.90
CA LYS A 225 -3.24 -6.37 1.95
C LYS A 225 -2.95 -4.87 1.83
N GLU A 226 -1.84 -4.53 1.20
CA GLU A 226 -1.37 -3.16 1.09
C GLU A 226 -0.59 -2.97 -0.21
N ILE A 227 -0.68 -1.77 -0.79
CA ILE A 227 0.15 -1.34 -1.91
C ILE A 227 0.76 0.03 -1.56
N GLN A 228 2.05 0.17 -1.86
CA GLN A 228 2.83 1.40 -1.73
C GLN A 228 3.55 1.73 -3.04
N ILE A 229 3.94 2.98 -3.21
CA ILE A 229 4.77 3.43 -4.34
C ILE A 229 6.08 4.00 -3.78
N VAL A 230 7.20 3.61 -4.38
CA VAL A 230 8.55 4.08 -4.04
C VAL A 230 9.18 4.74 -5.26
N LEU A 231 9.95 5.80 -5.02
CA LEU A 231 10.65 6.55 -6.06
C LEU A 231 12.15 6.24 -6.01
N GLU A 232 12.82 6.30 -7.16
CA GLU A 232 14.26 6.11 -7.37
C GLU A 232 14.80 4.71 -7.12
N ASP A 233 14.78 4.24 -5.89
CA ASP A 233 15.40 2.99 -5.48
C ASP A 233 14.36 2.08 -4.80
N PRO A 234 14.00 0.93 -5.42
CA PRO A 234 13.02 0.02 -4.87
C PRO A 234 13.44 -0.61 -3.54
N ASP A 235 14.72 -0.50 -3.15
CA ASP A 235 15.25 -1.07 -1.91
C ASP A 235 15.44 -0.01 -0.80
N MET A 236 15.19 1.28 -1.06
CA MET A 236 15.41 2.35 -0.08
C MET A 236 14.31 2.43 0.99
N GLU A 237 13.05 2.26 0.59
CA GLU A 237 11.88 2.37 1.46
C GLU A 237 11.03 1.10 1.43
N TYR A 238 10.33 0.85 2.55
CA TYR A 238 9.44 -0.30 2.72
C TYR A 238 10.13 -1.63 2.37
N THR A 239 11.31 -1.88 2.93
CA THR A 239 12.17 -3.04 2.62
C THR A 239 11.53 -4.40 2.94
N SER A 240 10.52 -4.42 3.79
CA SER A 240 9.70 -5.61 4.09
C SER A 240 8.61 -5.89 3.06
N LEU A 241 8.35 -4.98 2.12
CA LEU A 241 7.36 -5.15 1.06
C LEU A 241 7.96 -5.80 -0.18
N ASN A 242 7.13 -6.56 -0.89
CA ASN A 242 7.51 -7.19 -2.15
C ASN A 242 7.44 -6.18 -3.29
N ASN A 243 8.38 -6.25 -4.23
CA ASN A 243 8.33 -5.45 -5.45
C ASN A 243 7.38 -6.09 -6.47
N VAL A 244 6.56 -5.28 -7.13
CA VAL A 244 5.97 -5.68 -8.42
C VAL A 244 7.13 -5.78 -9.42
N CYS A 245 7.26 -6.94 -10.06
CA CYS A 245 8.38 -7.23 -10.96
C CYS A 245 7.92 -7.31 -12.42
N TRP A 246 8.87 -7.21 -13.35
CA TRP A 246 8.58 -7.47 -14.75
C TRP A 246 8.08 -8.91 -14.94
N GLN A 247 7.26 -9.13 -15.98
CA GLN A 247 6.75 -10.46 -16.30
C GLN A 247 7.89 -11.49 -16.42
N ASN A 248 7.84 -12.54 -15.59
CA ASN A 248 8.84 -13.61 -15.52
C ASN A 248 10.27 -13.12 -15.27
N SER A 249 10.40 -12.04 -14.52
CA SER A 249 11.66 -11.53 -13.99
C SER A 249 11.55 -11.28 -12.49
N LYS A 250 12.69 -11.34 -11.80
CA LYS A 250 12.82 -10.89 -10.40
C LYS A 250 13.24 -9.42 -10.29
N GLU A 251 13.46 -8.75 -11.43
CA GLU A 251 13.77 -7.33 -11.50
C GLU A 251 12.52 -6.51 -11.13
N PRO A 252 12.60 -5.60 -10.15
CA PRO A 252 11.56 -4.63 -9.86
C PRO A 252 11.16 -3.86 -11.11
N ALA A 253 9.86 -3.76 -11.36
CA ALA A 253 9.35 -3.08 -12.54
C ALA A 253 9.27 -1.58 -12.30
N ASP A 254 10.02 -0.84 -13.12
CA ASP A 254 9.94 0.60 -13.19
C ASP A 254 8.68 1.01 -13.98
N ALA A 255 7.69 1.55 -13.27
CA ALA A 255 6.34 1.89 -13.73
C ALA A 255 6.34 3.02 -14.78
N ASN A 256 7.39 3.83 -14.83
CA ASN A 256 7.59 4.86 -15.85
C ASN A 256 8.83 4.58 -16.72
N ARG A 257 9.19 3.30 -16.90
CA ARG A 257 10.36 2.92 -17.69
C ARG A 257 10.30 3.50 -19.10
N GLY A 258 11.39 4.17 -19.47
CA GLY A 258 11.56 4.71 -20.81
C GLY A 258 10.90 6.08 -21.03
N THR A 259 10.48 6.75 -19.96
CA THR A 259 9.93 8.12 -19.99
C THR A 259 11.01 9.21 -19.84
N GLY A 260 12.10 9.14 -20.63
CA GLY A 260 13.19 10.14 -20.56
C GLY A 260 13.99 10.11 -19.24
N ASP A 261 14.67 11.22 -18.90
CA ASP A 261 15.43 11.38 -17.64
C ASP A 261 14.46 11.74 -16.49
N THR A 262 13.63 10.79 -16.10
CA THR A 262 12.67 10.91 -15.00
C THR A 262 13.10 10.06 -13.80
N GLN A 263 12.52 10.38 -12.65
CA GLN A 263 12.67 9.57 -11.44
C GLN A 263 11.98 8.23 -11.67
N SER A 264 12.69 7.10 -11.48
CA SER A 264 12.07 5.77 -11.58
C SER A 264 11.00 5.58 -10.51
N VAL A 265 9.95 4.82 -10.83
CA VAL A 265 8.80 4.62 -9.95
C VAL A 265 8.50 3.14 -9.78
N TYR A 266 8.38 2.66 -8.55
CA TYR A 266 8.20 1.24 -8.25
C TYR A 266 6.94 1.02 -7.43
N ILE A 267 6.15 0.02 -7.82
CA ILE A 267 4.98 -0.42 -7.05
C ILE A 267 5.42 -1.56 -6.12
N LYS A 268 5.07 -1.46 -4.83
CA LYS A 268 5.37 -2.46 -3.81
C LYS A 268 4.09 -2.92 -3.12
N PHE A 269 4.10 -4.14 -2.58
CA PHE A 269 2.92 -4.71 -1.93
C PHE A 269 3.24 -5.62 -0.74
N HIS A 270 2.30 -5.70 0.21
CA HIS A 270 2.33 -6.65 1.33
C HIS A 270 1.29 -7.75 1.11
N ARG A 271 1.59 -8.96 1.58
CA ARG A 271 0.66 -10.08 1.64
C ARG A 271 0.35 -10.45 3.08
#